data_AF-A0A9X2UR99-F1
#
_entry.id   AF-A0A9X2UR99-F1
#
_cell.length_a   1.000
_cell.length_b   1.000
_cell.length_c   1.000
_cell.angle_alpha   90.00
_cell.angle_beta   90.00
_cell.angle_gamma   90.00
#
_symmetry.space_group_name_H-M   'P 1'
#
loop_
_entity.id
_entity.type
_entity.pdbx_description
1 polymer ?
#
loop_
_entity_poly.entity_id
_entity_poly.type
_entity_poly.pdbx_seq_one_letter_code
_entity_poly.pdbx_strand_id
1 'polypeptide(L)'
;MPGKKFRFSLQKVLELRQHETEKARQALADAERALEQKEDALEQAEGHLAECRRRVDEARRQDPARIQQADAFRQAARQTVEETRDAVEACRERVEQARAELRERRRAEEALEELRSQERDQHDREQKKASEAFFDEQATLRHDRTDEALSLL
;
A
#
# COMPACT_ATOMS: atom_id res chain seq x y z
N MET A 1 7.15 37.00 -16.67
CA MET A 1 8.46 36.71 -16.03
C MET A 1 8.95 35.34 -16.49
N PRO A 2 9.77 35.28 -17.55
CA PRO A 2 10.40 34.03 -17.95
C PRO A 2 11.30 33.52 -16.82
N GLY A 3 11.17 32.24 -16.46
CA GLY A 3 12.11 31.56 -15.54
C GLY A 3 11.64 31.22 -14.13
N LYS A 4 10.36 31.41 -13.76
CA LYS A 4 9.86 30.85 -12.49
C LYS A 4 9.76 29.32 -12.62
N LYS A 5 10.41 28.60 -11.70
CA LYS A 5 10.30 27.13 -11.60
C LYS A 5 8.87 26.74 -11.21
N PHE A 6 8.35 25.67 -11.81
CA PHE A 6 7.07 25.08 -11.42
C PHE A 6 7.08 24.70 -9.92
N ARG A 7 5.99 25.01 -9.23
CA ARG A 7 5.76 24.63 -7.82
C ARG A 7 4.33 24.13 -7.70
N PHE A 8 4.19 22.87 -7.30
CA PHE A 8 2.89 22.29 -7.03
C PHE A 8 2.37 22.76 -5.67
N SER A 9 1.19 23.36 -5.65
CA SER A 9 0.61 23.97 -4.44
C SER A 9 0.36 22.95 -3.33
N LEU A 10 0.01 21.71 -3.70
CA LEU A 10 -0.31 20.61 -2.78
C LEU A 10 0.86 19.65 -2.57
N GLN A 11 2.10 20.07 -2.85
CA GLN A 11 3.29 19.21 -2.71
C GLN A 11 3.41 18.55 -1.33
N LYS A 12 3.12 19.29 -0.25
CA LYS A 12 3.15 18.75 1.12
C LYS A 12 2.05 17.72 1.39
N VAL A 13 0.89 17.89 0.76
CA VAL A 13 -0.21 16.93 0.86
C VAL A 13 0.14 15.65 0.11
N LEU A 14 0.74 15.76 -1.08
CA LEU A 14 1.23 14.62 -1.85
C LEU A 14 2.28 13.82 -1.05
N GLU A 15 3.26 14.50 -0.46
CA GLU A 15 4.28 13.87 0.41
C GLU A 15 3.63 13.13 1.59
N LEU A 16 2.61 13.72 2.23
CA LEU A 16 1.87 13.07 3.29
C LEU A 16 1.15 11.81 2.80
N ARG A 17 0.48 11.87 1.64
CA ARG A 17 -0.23 10.71 1.06
C ARG A 17 0.73 9.58 0.68
N GLN A 18 1.86 9.90 0.08
CA GLN A 18 2.92 8.92 -0.20
C GLN A 18 3.38 8.21 1.09
N HIS A 19 3.55 8.96 2.17
CA HIS A 19 3.92 8.38 3.47
C HIS A 19 2.80 7.51 4.06
N GLU A 20 1.53 7.89 3.92
CA GLU A 20 0.39 7.07 4.33
C GLU A 20 0.29 5.77 3.52
N THR A 21 0.52 5.82 2.21
CA THR A 21 0.58 4.62 1.35
C THR A 21 1.70 3.69 1.78
N GLU A 22 2.88 4.22 2.09
CA GLU A 22 4.00 3.40 2.56
C GLU A 22 3.69 2.75 3.92
N LYS A 23 3.06 3.49 4.84
CA LYS A 23 2.56 2.92 6.10
C LYS A 23 1.53 1.82 5.89
N ALA A 24 0.58 2.01 4.98
CA ALA A 24 -0.42 0.99 4.65
C ALA A 24 0.22 -0.26 4.02
N ARG A 25 1.26 -0.08 3.20
CA ARG A 25 2.04 -1.19 2.65
C ARG A 25 2.76 -1.98 3.73
N GLN A 26 3.38 -1.29 4.68
CA GLN A 26 4.03 -1.93 5.81
C GLN A 26 3.03 -2.69 6.69
N ALA A 27 1.87 -2.09 6.97
CA ALA A 27 0.79 -2.74 7.73
C ALA A 27 0.28 -4.01 7.04
N LEU A 28 0.15 -4.00 5.70
CA LEU A 28 -0.20 -5.20 4.94
C LEU A 28 0.86 -6.29 5.08
N ALA A 29 2.14 -5.95 4.91
CA ALA A 29 3.22 -6.91 5.06
C ALA A 29 3.27 -7.53 6.46
N ASP A 30 3.03 -6.73 7.50
CA ASP A 30 2.98 -7.22 8.88
C ASP A 30 1.77 -8.11 9.13
N ALA A 31 0.60 -7.79 8.54
CA ALA A 31 -0.60 -8.63 8.62
C ALA A 31 -0.40 -9.97 7.90
N GLU A 32 0.24 -9.98 6.73
CA GLU A 32 0.54 -11.20 5.96
C GLU A 32 1.52 -12.11 6.72
N ARG A 33 2.57 -11.55 7.33
CA ARG A 33 3.47 -12.31 8.20
C ARG A 33 2.75 -12.88 9.42
N ALA A 34 1.85 -12.11 10.02
CA ALA A 34 1.08 -12.59 11.17
C ALA A 34 0.12 -13.71 10.78
N LEU A 35 -0.44 -13.68 9.57
CA LEU A 35 -1.24 -14.78 9.03
C LEU A 35 -0.40 -16.04 8.84
N GLU A 36 0.75 -15.94 8.16
CA GLU A 36 1.68 -17.06 7.95
C GLU A 36 2.06 -17.73 9.27
N GLN A 37 2.46 -16.95 10.28
CA GLN A 37 2.79 -17.47 11.61
C GLN A 37 1.63 -18.21 12.29
N LYS A 38 0.38 -17.78 12.05
CA LYS A 38 -0.81 -18.43 12.61
C LYS A 38 -1.20 -19.69 11.85
N GLU A 39 -0.98 -19.72 10.54
CA GLU A 39 -1.16 -20.92 9.72
C GLU A 39 -0.14 -22.00 10.10
N ASP A 40 1.12 -21.63 10.32
CA ASP A 40 2.15 -22.54 10.84
C ASP A 40 1.79 -23.08 12.24
N ALA A 41 1.31 -22.21 13.13
CA ALA A 41 0.86 -22.62 14.46
C ALA A 41 -0.34 -23.57 14.39
N LEU A 42 -1.25 -23.37 13.43
CA LEU A 42 -2.38 -24.25 13.21
C LEU A 42 -1.92 -25.63 12.76
N GLU A 43 -0.98 -25.71 11.81
CA GLU A 43 -0.41 -26.98 11.36
C GLU A 43 0.22 -27.75 12.54
N GLN A 44 0.97 -27.05 13.39
CA GLN A 44 1.56 -27.64 14.60
C GLN A 44 0.49 -28.16 15.58
N ALA A 45 -0.56 -27.38 15.82
CA ALA A 45 -1.66 -27.77 16.70
C ALA A 45 -2.43 -28.98 16.16
N GLU A 46 -2.65 -29.05 14.84
CA GLU A 46 -3.28 -30.19 14.18
C GLU A 46 -2.39 -31.44 14.25
N GLY A 47 -1.08 -31.29 14.07
CA GLY A 47 -0.09 -32.34 14.29
C GLY A 47 -0.12 -32.88 15.72
N HIS A 48 -0.17 -31.99 16.71
CA HIS A 48 -0.28 -32.37 18.12
C HIS A 48 -1.60 -33.11 18.43
N LEU A 49 -2.73 -32.64 17.89
CA LEU A 49 -4.00 -33.32 18.03
C LEU A 49 -3.97 -34.72 17.41
N ALA A 50 -3.32 -34.89 16.26
CA ALA A 50 -3.14 -36.20 15.63
C ALA A 50 -2.30 -37.14 16.51
N GLU A 51 -1.25 -36.63 17.17
CA GLU A 51 -0.46 -37.40 18.13
C GLU A 51 -1.30 -37.80 19.35
N CYS A 52 -2.06 -36.87 19.94
CA CYS A 52 -2.96 -37.16 21.06
C CYS A 52 -3.97 -38.24 20.70
N ARG A 53 -4.54 -38.21 19.49
CA ARG A 53 -5.46 -39.26 19.00
C ARG A 53 -4.80 -40.64 18.98
N ARG A 54 -3.57 -40.75 18.46
CA ARG A 54 -2.81 -42.01 18.47
C ARG A 54 -2.58 -42.53 19.89
N ARG A 55 -2.21 -41.63 20.82
CA ARG A 55 -2.02 -41.98 22.24
C ARG A 55 -3.31 -42.51 22.88
N VAL A 56 -4.48 -41.96 22.54
CA VAL A 56 -5.77 -42.50 23.01
C VAL A 56 -5.97 -43.93 22.49
N ASP A 57 -5.71 -44.18 21.21
CA ASP A 57 -5.88 -45.51 20.61
C ASP A 57 -4.92 -46.55 21.18
N GLU A 58 -3.70 -46.15 21.54
CA GLU A 58 -2.74 -46.99 22.27
C GLU A 58 -3.18 -47.27 23.71
N ALA A 59 -3.66 -46.26 24.43
CA ALA A 59 -4.14 -46.38 25.80
C ALA A 59 -5.34 -47.33 25.93
N ARG A 60 -6.22 -47.36 24.92
CA ARG A 60 -7.36 -48.28 24.82
C ARG A 60 -6.95 -49.76 24.89
N ARG A 61 -5.70 -50.10 24.55
CA ARG A 61 -5.18 -51.47 24.56
C ARG A 61 -4.58 -51.87 25.92
N GLN A 62 -4.46 -50.96 26.87
CA GLN A 62 -3.70 -51.17 28.11
C GLN A 62 -4.55 -51.12 29.38
N ASP A 63 -5.24 -50.00 29.67
CA ASP A 63 -5.92 -49.77 30.97
C ASP A 63 -6.96 -48.61 30.89
N PRO A 64 -8.19 -48.78 31.41
CA PRO A 64 -9.20 -47.72 31.56
C PRO A 64 -8.72 -46.38 32.13
N ALA A 65 -7.83 -46.38 33.13
CA ALA A 65 -7.35 -45.13 33.76
C ALA A 65 -6.50 -44.28 32.78
N ARG A 66 -5.73 -44.95 31.91
CA ARG A 66 -4.92 -44.28 30.87
C ARG A 66 -5.77 -43.71 29.75
N ILE A 67 -6.94 -44.29 29.49
CA ILE A 67 -7.89 -43.78 28.49
C ILE A 67 -8.41 -42.41 28.90
N GLN A 68 -8.86 -42.25 30.16
CA GLN A 68 -9.40 -40.98 30.64
C GLN A 68 -8.39 -39.84 30.56
N GLN A 69 -7.14 -40.12 30.97
CA GLN A 69 -6.07 -39.14 30.89
C GLN A 69 -5.75 -38.77 29.43
N ALA A 70 -5.66 -39.74 28.52
CA ALA A 70 -5.39 -39.50 27.11
C ALA A 70 -6.54 -38.74 26.41
N ASP A 71 -7.79 -39.03 26.78
CA ASP A 71 -8.97 -38.32 26.28
C ASP A 71 -8.99 -36.84 26.72
N ALA A 72 -8.59 -36.54 27.96
CA ALA A 72 -8.47 -35.15 28.44
C ALA A 72 -7.44 -34.36 27.63
N PHE A 73 -6.26 -34.93 27.36
CA PHE A 73 -5.25 -34.30 26.50
C PHE A 73 -5.75 -34.09 25.07
N ARG A 74 -6.48 -35.06 24.50
CA ARG A 74 -7.09 -34.90 23.18
C ARG A 74 -8.12 -33.77 23.15
N GLN A 75 -8.93 -33.63 24.19
CA GLN A 75 -9.90 -32.53 24.28
C GLN A 75 -9.21 -31.18 24.35
N ALA A 76 -8.18 -31.04 25.17
CA ALA A 76 -7.38 -29.82 25.24
C ALA A 76 -6.73 -29.47 23.89
N ALA A 77 -6.09 -30.45 23.23
CA ALA A 77 -5.48 -30.26 21.91
C ALA A 77 -6.51 -29.86 20.84
N ARG A 78 -7.73 -30.41 20.91
CA ARG A 78 -8.82 -30.03 20.01
C ARG A 78 -9.24 -28.58 20.23
N GLN A 79 -9.39 -28.16 21.49
CA GLN A 79 -9.72 -26.79 21.82
C GLN A 79 -8.65 -25.83 21.29
N THR A 80 -7.36 -26.16 21.47
CA THR A 80 -6.25 -25.36 20.90
C THR A 80 -6.33 -25.24 19.39
N VAL A 81 -6.69 -26.32 18.67
CA VAL A 81 -6.90 -26.26 17.21
C VAL A 81 -8.05 -25.31 16.86
N GLU A 82 -9.18 -25.41 17.56
CA GLU A 82 -10.34 -24.54 17.32
C GLU A 82 -9.97 -23.07 17.58
N GLU A 83 -9.33 -22.75 18.70
CA GLU A 83 -8.86 -21.39 19.03
C GLU A 83 -7.84 -20.85 18.00
N THR A 84 -6.93 -21.71 17.52
CA THR A 84 -5.93 -21.31 16.53
C THR A 84 -6.55 -21.08 15.16
N ARG A 85 -7.57 -21.86 14.77
CA ARG A 85 -8.34 -21.64 13.55
C ARG A 85 -9.06 -20.30 13.58
N ASP A 86 -9.72 -19.99 14.68
CA ASP A 86 -10.40 -18.69 14.85
C ASP A 86 -9.38 -17.53 14.75
N ALA A 87 -8.17 -17.71 15.29
CA ALA A 87 -7.09 -16.73 15.16
C ALA A 87 -6.59 -16.57 13.71
N VAL A 88 -6.51 -17.67 12.94
CA VAL A 88 -6.17 -17.63 11.50
C VAL A 88 -7.22 -16.83 10.73
N GLU A 89 -8.51 -17.11 10.95
CA GLU A 89 -9.59 -16.37 10.29
C GLU A 89 -9.55 -14.88 10.63
N ALA A 90 -9.34 -14.53 11.91
CA ALA A 90 -9.16 -13.14 12.31
C ALA A 90 -7.95 -12.47 11.62
N CYS A 91 -6.84 -13.20 11.41
CA CYS A 91 -5.71 -12.68 10.63
C CYS A 91 -6.04 -12.51 9.15
N ARG A 92 -6.81 -13.44 8.54
CA ARG A 92 -7.26 -13.30 7.14
C ARG A 92 -8.11 -12.06 6.94
N GLU A 93 -9.05 -11.80 7.85
CA GLU A 93 -9.85 -10.58 7.83
C GLU A 93 -8.99 -9.31 7.93
N ARG A 94 -7.97 -9.31 8.80
CA ARG A 94 -7.02 -8.20 8.92
C ARG A 94 -6.21 -7.97 7.65
N VAL A 95 -5.76 -9.03 6.98
CA VAL A 95 -5.07 -8.92 5.68
C VAL A 95 -5.99 -8.27 4.66
N GLU A 96 -7.25 -8.68 4.55
CA GLU A 96 -8.20 -8.10 3.61
C GLU A 96 -8.51 -6.62 3.93
N GLN A 97 -8.64 -6.28 5.21
CA GLN A 97 -8.76 -4.88 5.65
C GLN A 97 -7.53 -4.05 5.25
N ALA A 98 -6.32 -4.56 5.50
CA ALA A 98 -5.08 -3.88 5.13
C ALA A 98 -4.93 -3.71 3.60
N ARG A 99 -5.37 -4.71 2.81
CA ARG A 99 -5.42 -4.62 1.34
C ARG A 99 -6.40 -3.55 0.87
N ALA A 100 -7.57 -3.47 1.48
CA ALA A 100 -8.55 -2.43 1.18
C ALA A 100 -7.99 -1.03 1.50
N GLU A 101 -7.40 -0.86 2.68
CA GLU A 101 -6.77 0.40 3.11
C GLU A 101 -5.66 0.82 2.13
N LEU A 102 -4.75 -0.09 1.77
CA LEU A 102 -3.67 0.21 0.81
C LEU A 102 -4.21 0.66 -0.55
N ARG A 103 -5.27 0.02 -1.05
CA ARG A 103 -5.91 0.41 -2.32
C ARG A 103 -6.48 1.82 -2.24
N GLU A 104 -7.17 2.15 -1.15
CA GLU A 104 -7.72 3.50 -0.95
C GLU A 104 -6.63 4.56 -0.84
N ARG A 105 -5.56 4.29 -0.09
CA ARG A 105 -4.42 5.22 0.04
C ARG A 105 -3.72 5.45 -1.30
N ARG A 106 -3.49 4.39 -2.08
CA ARG A 106 -2.93 4.51 -3.45
C ARG A 106 -3.79 5.34 -4.37
N ARG A 107 -5.12 5.12 -4.39
CA ARG A 107 -6.03 5.93 -5.20
C ARG A 107 -5.96 7.42 -4.86
N ALA A 108 -5.88 7.74 -3.57
CA ALA A 108 -5.77 9.12 -3.11
C ALA A 108 -4.41 9.76 -3.48
N GLU A 109 -3.33 8.99 -3.45
CA GLU A 109 -2.00 9.41 -3.92
C GLU A 109 -2.00 9.65 -5.43
N GLU A 110 -2.48 8.67 -6.22
CA GLU A 110 -2.55 8.72 -7.69
C GLU A 110 -3.34 9.94 -8.16
N ALA A 111 -4.47 10.26 -7.52
CA ALA A 111 -5.26 11.45 -7.85
C ALA A 111 -4.48 12.76 -7.68
N LEU A 112 -3.62 12.86 -6.67
CA LEU A 112 -2.77 14.05 -6.47
C LEU A 112 -1.58 14.08 -7.43
N GLU A 113 -1.02 12.93 -7.79
CA GLU A 113 0.03 12.83 -8.81
C GLU A 113 -0.50 13.23 -10.19
N GLU A 114 -1.70 12.80 -10.54
CA GLU A 114 -2.36 13.19 -11.78
C GLU A 114 -2.61 14.70 -11.81
N LEU A 115 -3.16 15.28 -10.73
CA LEU A 115 -3.37 16.72 -10.62
C LEU A 115 -2.05 17.49 -10.77
N ARG A 116 -0.98 17.02 -10.12
CA ARG A 116 0.36 17.62 -10.25
C ARG A 116 0.86 17.57 -11.69
N SER A 117 0.64 16.47 -12.40
CA SER A 117 1.01 16.33 -13.81
C SER A 117 0.25 17.32 -14.69
N GLN A 118 -1.07 17.44 -14.49
CA GLN A 118 -1.92 18.38 -15.23
C GLN A 118 -1.50 19.84 -14.99
N GLU A 119 -1.26 20.24 -13.74
CA GLU A 119 -0.77 21.59 -13.41
C GLU A 119 0.59 21.88 -14.04
N ARG A 120 1.47 20.88 -14.10
CA ARG A 120 2.78 21.01 -14.73
C ARG A 120 2.66 21.20 -16.23
N ASP A 121 1.85 20.40 -16.90
CA ASP A 121 1.62 20.53 -18.34
C ASP A 121 1.02 21.90 -18.69
N GLN A 122 0.10 22.40 -17.86
CA GLN A 122 -0.46 23.73 -18.02
C GLN A 122 0.61 24.83 -17.85
N HIS A 123 1.42 24.74 -16.80
CA HIS A 123 2.53 25.68 -16.59
C HIS A 123 3.52 25.69 -17.75
N ASP A 124 3.87 24.52 -18.28
CA ASP A 124 4.83 24.40 -19.39
C ASP A 124 4.25 24.97 -20.69
N ARG A 125 2.94 24.79 -20.95
CA ARG A 125 2.23 25.44 -22.06
C ARG A 125 2.22 26.97 -21.93
N GLU A 126 1.97 27.48 -20.72
CA GLU A 126 1.97 28.92 -20.45
C GLU A 126 3.35 29.55 -20.62
N GLN A 127 4.40 28.89 -20.11
CA GLN A 127 5.79 29.32 -20.33
C GLN A 127 6.14 29.36 -21.81
N LYS A 128 5.75 28.33 -22.57
CA LYS A 128 5.98 28.28 -24.01
C LYS A 128 5.28 29.44 -24.73
N LYS A 129 3.99 29.65 -24.48
CA LYS A 129 3.23 30.77 -25.05
C LYS A 129 3.82 32.13 -24.69
N ALA A 130 4.23 32.33 -23.44
CA ALA A 130 4.86 33.57 -23.00
C ALA A 130 6.22 33.79 -23.67
N SER A 131 6.98 32.72 -23.92
CA SER A 131 8.24 32.80 -24.65
C SER A 131 8.03 33.15 -26.12
N GLU A 132 7.06 32.51 -26.79
CA GLU A 132 6.70 32.80 -28.18
C GLU A 132 6.26 34.27 -28.34
N ALA A 133 5.34 34.73 -27.49
CA ALA A 133 4.88 36.12 -27.50
C ALA A 133 6.04 37.12 -27.27
N PHE A 134 6.96 36.82 -26.36
CA PHE A 134 8.15 37.65 -26.14
C PHE A 134 9.05 37.72 -27.39
N PHE A 135 9.25 36.61 -28.10
CA PHE A 135 10.05 36.61 -29.34
C PHE A 135 9.37 37.37 -30.47
N ASP A 136 8.05 37.26 -30.60
CA ASP A 136 7.28 38.01 -31.60
C ASP A 136 7.32 39.52 -31.32
N GLU A 137 7.21 39.93 -30.05
CA GLU A 137 7.41 41.34 -29.64
C GLU A 137 8.83 41.84 -29.96
N GLN A 138 9.87 41.03 -29.73
CA GLN A 138 11.25 41.41 -30.11
C GLN A 138 11.43 41.49 -31.63
N ALA A 139 10.78 40.62 -32.40
CA ALA A 139 10.85 40.62 -33.86
C ALA A 139 10.18 41.86 -34.46
N THR A 140 8.98 42.22 -33.97
CA THR A 140 8.26 43.45 -34.38
C THR A 140 9.06 44.70 -34.04
N LEU A 141 9.55 44.84 -32.80
CA LEU A 141 10.40 45.97 -32.40
C LEU A 141 11.68 46.10 -33.25
N ARG A 142 12.27 44.97 -33.65
CA ARG A 142 13.46 44.99 -34.53
C ARG A 142 13.10 45.43 -35.94
N HIS A 143 11.99 44.91 -36.49
CA HIS A 143 11.53 45.27 -37.83
C HIS A 143 11.24 46.77 -37.93
N ASP A 144 10.48 47.32 -36.96
CA ASP A 144 10.12 48.74 -36.91
C ASP A 144 11.37 49.64 -36.90
N ARG A 145 12.38 49.28 -36.08
CA ARG A 145 13.66 50.03 -36.04
C ARG A 145 14.44 50.00 -37.35
N THR A 146 14.43 48.87 -38.06
CA THR A 146 15.09 48.78 -39.37
C THR A 146 14.34 49.53 -40.47
N ASP A 147 13.01 49.54 -40.43
CA ASP A 147 12.19 50.27 -41.39
C ASP A 147 12.33 51.79 -41.19
N GLU A 148 12.33 52.24 -39.94
CA GLU A 148 12.55 53.65 -39.58
C GLU A 148 13.95 54.13 -40.04
N ALA A 149 14.99 53.30 -39.88
CA ALA A 149 16.33 53.60 -40.38
C ALA A 149 16.45 53.64 -41.91
N LEU A 150 15.66 52.84 -42.63
CA LEU A 150 15.61 52.86 -44.10
C LEU A 150 14.80 54.04 -44.63
N SER A 151 13.81 54.53 -43.88
CA SER A 151 12.99 55.70 -44.27
C SER A 151 13.72 57.04 -44.14
N LEU A 152 14.86 57.07 -43.45
CA LEU A 152 15.70 58.26 -43.21
C LEU A 152 16.90 58.37 -44.17
N LEU A 153 17.04 57.44 -45.12
CA LEU A 153 18.04 57.43 -46.21
C LEU A 153 17.39 57.82 -47.54
#